data_AF-A0AAD7J301-F1
#
_entry.id   AF-A0AAD7J301-F1
#
_cell.length_a   1.000
_cell.length_b   1.000
_cell.length_c   1.000
_cell.angle_alpha   90.00
_cell.angle_beta   90.00
_cell.angle_gamma   90.00
#
_symmetry.space_group_name_H-M   'P 1'
#
loop_
_entity.id
_entity.type
_entity.pdbx_description
1 polymer ?
#
loop_
_entity_poly.entity_id
_entity_poly.type
_entity_poly.pdbx_seq_one_letter_code
_entity_poly.pdbx_strand_id
1 'polypeptide(L)'
;MPLLASSIDPPVSNTLRVAQKASAMSSAKTSGAVVPPTATPHPASTVSRIPLDIESISAQIASDLAVELLGHALFLKNQIPFPVMQLSRIPSGKSNPRALKLRTELLSSFDTLSSHLNTTFTALSTAFALVASGSGPASSPTRRAYLAILIGPSIGSAKTRVMFAVDGLVAKVWGERDDAVERESDDEEGGESDEDEGEEDDDNEEDSESDTDSSAEDIASSPPPSRSPSPSPCTSPSPMPPPGPSPQQIVRTAARLLGHTLATAEHSLSAELAPSQTHILVRAPRQFTHPAWIPRQTASAALDGVLREFREEAGEGGVAAAASTTTKPRKKTGSKVEGAWVTCRSPGIEFDDAVEAEEDEMIWWSWDGKLVGFAAW
;
A
#
# COMPACT_ATOMS: atom_id res chain seq x y z
N MET A 1 -5.74 21.01 56.23
CA MET A 1 -5.43 19.59 56.51
C MET A 1 -4.69 19.03 55.29
N PRO A 2 -3.38 18.77 55.36
CA PRO A 2 -2.63 18.23 54.23
C PRO A 2 -2.76 16.70 54.21
N LEU A 3 -3.07 16.14 53.04
CA LEU A 3 -3.14 14.70 52.80
C LEU A 3 -1.74 14.18 52.42
N LEU A 4 -1.26 13.19 53.17
CA LEU A 4 -0.03 12.46 52.92
C LEU A 4 -0.22 11.47 51.76
N ALA A 5 0.60 11.59 50.72
CA ALA A 5 0.68 10.62 49.64
C ALA A 5 1.68 9.50 50.01
N SER A 6 1.25 8.25 49.90
CA SER A 6 2.08 7.07 50.11
C SER A 6 2.70 6.62 48.79
N SER A 7 4.02 6.79 48.66
CA SER A 7 4.82 6.24 47.55
C SER A 7 5.16 4.79 47.87
N ILE A 8 4.76 3.86 47.00
CA ILE A 8 5.13 2.44 47.07
C ILE A 8 5.88 2.12 45.78
N ASP A 9 7.19 1.95 45.89
CA ASP A 9 8.06 1.48 44.80
C ASP A 9 8.01 -0.07 44.70
N PRO A 10 8.00 -0.64 43.49
CA PRO A 10 8.13 -2.09 43.30
C PRO A 10 9.61 -2.56 43.26
N PRO A 11 9.87 -3.84 43.59
CA PRO A 11 11.23 -4.36 43.72
C PRO A 11 11.88 -4.71 42.37
N VAL A 12 13.13 -4.27 42.23
CA VAL A 12 14.01 -4.57 41.11
C VAL A 12 14.56 -6.00 41.25
N SER A 13 14.21 -6.89 40.32
CA SER A 13 14.78 -8.24 40.26
C SER A 13 16.08 -8.24 39.46
N ASN A 14 17.20 -8.41 40.16
CA ASN A 14 18.54 -8.62 39.60
C ASN A 14 18.66 -10.05 39.06
N THR A 15 18.88 -10.21 37.75
CA THR A 15 19.28 -11.50 37.14
C THR A 15 20.77 -11.49 36.84
N LEU A 16 21.51 -12.25 37.65
CA LEU A 16 22.91 -12.64 37.44
C LEU A 16 23.03 -13.47 36.16
N ARG A 17 23.73 -12.95 35.14
CA ARG A 17 24.24 -13.74 34.01
C ARG A 17 25.69 -14.14 34.28
N VAL A 18 25.89 -15.43 34.53
CA VAL A 18 27.20 -16.09 34.58
C VAL A 18 27.71 -16.26 33.14
N ALA A 19 28.81 -15.59 32.81
CA ALA A 19 29.51 -15.77 31.55
C ALA A 19 30.52 -16.93 31.67
N GLN A 20 30.31 -18.01 30.92
CA GLN A 20 31.32 -19.06 30.74
C GLN A 20 32.26 -18.68 29.59
N LYS A 21 33.54 -18.58 29.94
CA LYS A 21 34.68 -18.35 29.07
C LYS A 21 35.22 -19.70 28.60
N ALA A 22 35.08 -20.02 27.32
CA ALA A 22 35.76 -21.14 26.69
C ALA A 22 36.85 -20.59 25.76
N SER A 23 38.09 -20.90 26.11
CA SER A 23 39.30 -20.67 25.34
C SER A 23 39.75 -22.02 24.77
N ALA A 24 39.97 -22.12 23.47
CA ALA A 24 40.78 -23.19 22.90
C ALA A 24 41.44 -22.73 21.60
N MET A 25 42.76 -22.80 21.62
CA MET A 25 43.69 -22.67 20.51
C MET A 25 43.63 -23.92 19.63
N SER A 26 43.86 -23.79 18.32
CA SER A 26 44.88 -24.58 17.60
C SER A 26 44.94 -24.22 16.12
N SER A 27 46.14 -23.88 15.67
CA SER A 27 46.55 -23.69 14.29
C SER A 27 46.61 -25.02 13.53
N ALA A 28 46.12 -25.04 12.30
CA ALA A 28 46.62 -25.94 11.26
C ALA A 28 46.61 -25.18 9.92
N LYS A 29 47.82 -24.96 9.39
CA LYS A 29 48.09 -24.29 8.12
C LYS A 29 48.15 -25.37 7.03
N THR A 30 47.06 -25.54 6.29
CA THR A 30 47.01 -26.39 5.09
C THR A 30 46.94 -25.51 3.85
N SER A 31 48.03 -25.51 3.09
CA SER A 31 48.11 -24.98 1.73
C SER A 31 47.40 -25.95 0.80
N GLY A 32 46.23 -25.59 0.27
CA GLY A 32 45.47 -26.43 -0.64
C GLY A 32 44.62 -25.63 -1.62
N ALA A 33 44.87 -25.88 -2.90
CA ALA A 33 44.03 -25.73 -4.09
C ALA A 33 43.00 -24.57 -4.15
N VAL A 34 43.22 -23.68 -5.13
CA VAL A 34 42.27 -22.66 -5.59
C VAL A 34 41.02 -23.36 -6.17
N VAL A 35 40.03 -23.59 -5.32
CA VAL A 35 38.67 -23.96 -5.72
C VAL A 35 37.96 -22.67 -6.14
N PRO A 36 37.30 -22.61 -7.31
CA PRO A 36 36.52 -21.44 -7.70
C PRO A 36 35.49 -21.14 -6.61
N PRO A 37 35.31 -19.88 -6.21
CA PRO A 37 34.45 -19.51 -5.10
C PRO A 37 33.02 -19.99 -5.39
N THR A 38 32.59 -21.02 -4.67
CA THR A 38 31.18 -21.43 -4.60
C THR A 38 30.39 -20.21 -4.20
N ALA A 39 29.59 -19.67 -5.14
CA ALA A 39 28.78 -18.48 -4.94
C ALA A 39 27.93 -18.68 -3.69
N THR A 40 28.29 -17.99 -2.60
CA THR A 40 27.53 -18.03 -1.37
C THR A 40 26.13 -17.47 -1.67
N PRO A 41 25.05 -18.19 -1.33
CA PRO A 41 23.70 -17.71 -1.57
C PRO A 41 23.53 -16.35 -0.88
N HIS A 42 23.30 -15.30 -1.67
CA HIS A 42 23.02 -13.98 -1.14
C HIS A 42 21.76 -14.07 -0.26
N PRO A 43 21.73 -13.40 0.92
CA PRO A 43 20.53 -13.35 1.74
C PRO A 43 19.39 -12.77 0.90
N ALA A 44 18.26 -13.47 0.86
CA ALA A 44 17.07 -13.00 0.16
C ALA A 44 16.64 -11.64 0.73
N SER A 45 16.51 -10.64 -0.14
CA SER A 45 15.92 -9.33 0.19
C SER A 45 14.50 -9.52 0.71
N THR A 46 14.10 -8.78 1.74
CA THR A 46 12.71 -8.76 2.23
C THR A 46 11.79 -7.91 1.38
N VAL A 47 12.36 -7.04 0.57
CA VAL A 47 11.60 -6.10 -0.24
C VAL A 47 11.28 -6.78 -1.56
N SER A 48 9.99 -7.11 -1.70
CA SER A 48 9.47 -7.80 -2.86
C SER A 48 9.23 -6.81 -3.99
N ARG A 49 9.98 -6.93 -5.09
CA ARG A 49 9.76 -6.13 -6.31
C ARG A 49 8.70 -6.77 -7.20
N ILE A 50 7.73 -5.98 -7.62
CA ILE A 50 6.55 -6.42 -8.38
C ILE A 50 6.48 -5.57 -9.66
N PRO A 51 7.01 -6.06 -10.78
CA PRO A 51 6.90 -5.38 -12.06
C PRO A 51 5.49 -5.56 -12.62
N LEU A 52 4.86 -4.43 -12.97
CA LEU A 52 3.60 -4.38 -13.68
C LEU A 52 3.84 -4.03 -15.14
N ASP A 53 3.16 -4.75 -16.03
CA ASP A 53 3.26 -4.56 -17.47
C ASP A 53 2.33 -3.43 -17.96
N ILE A 54 2.49 -2.25 -17.38
CA ILE A 54 1.74 -1.03 -17.69
C ILE A 54 2.71 0.15 -17.75
N GLU A 55 2.35 1.23 -18.45
CA GLU A 55 3.23 2.39 -18.59
C GLU A 55 3.25 3.27 -17.33
N SER A 56 2.10 3.40 -16.68
CA SER A 56 1.92 4.20 -15.47
C SER A 56 0.88 3.56 -14.55
N ILE A 57 0.95 3.90 -13.27
CA ILE A 57 0.07 3.39 -12.22
C ILE A 57 -0.94 4.49 -11.90
N SER A 58 -2.23 4.24 -12.12
CA SER A 58 -3.28 5.18 -11.72
C SER A 58 -3.48 5.19 -10.21
N ALA A 59 -4.08 6.27 -9.69
CA ALA A 59 -4.44 6.38 -8.27
C ALA A 59 -5.30 5.20 -7.78
N GLN A 60 -6.25 4.74 -8.60
CA GLN A 60 -7.09 3.59 -8.28
C GLN A 60 -6.26 2.30 -8.13
N ILE A 61 -5.36 1.99 -9.08
CA ILE A 61 -4.52 0.79 -9.01
C ILE A 61 -3.62 0.84 -7.76
N ALA A 62 -3.03 2.00 -7.47
CA ALA A 62 -2.18 2.21 -6.29
C ALA A 62 -2.97 1.99 -4.98
N SER A 63 -4.19 2.51 -4.90
CA SER A 63 -5.10 2.33 -3.77
C SER A 63 -5.45 0.86 -3.56
N ASP A 64 -5.90 0.17 -4.62
CA ASP A 64 -6.31 -1.24 -4.53
C ASP A 64 -5.15 -2.12 -4.04
N LEU A 65 -3.93 -1.90 -4.56
CA LEU A 65 -2.74 -2.62 -4.14
C LEU A 65 -2.33 -2.32 -2.69
N ALA A 66 -2.53 -1.08 -2.22
CA ALA A 66 -2.27 -0.71 -0.83
C ALA A 66 -3.24 -1.42 0.13
N VAL A 67 -4.52 -1.50 -0.23
CA VAL A 67 -5.56 -2.22 0.54
C VAL A 67 -5.26 -3.72 0.61
N GLU A 68 -4.89 -4.33 -0.52
CA GLU A 68 -4.51 -5.74 -0.59
C GLU A 68 -3.26 -6.02 0.27
N LEU A 69 -2.21 -5.20 0.16
CA LEU A 69 -1.01 -5.33 1.00
C LEU A 69 -1.36 -5.21 2.49
N LEU A 70 -2.24 -4.27 2.87
CA LEU A 70 -2.67 -4.11 4.25
C LEU A 70 -3.38 -5.37 4.77
N GLY A 71 -4.32 -5.92 4.00
CA GLY A 71 -5.00 -7.16 4.35
C GLY A 71 -4.04 -8.33 4.54
N HIS A 72 -3.06 -8.46 3.64
CA HIS A 72 -2.00 -9.46 3.75
C HIS A 72 -1.09 -9.22 4.96
N ALA A 73 -0.67 -7.98 5.22
CA ALA A 73 0.19 -7.64 6.35
C ALA A 73 -0.49 -7.97 7.69
N LEU A 74 -1.79 -7.64 7.84
CA LEU A 74 -2.55 -7.97 9.05
C LEU A 74 -2.63 -9.49 9.27
N PHE A 75 -2.88 -10.26 8.20
CA PHE A 75 -2.97 -11.71 8.29
C PHE A 75 -1.61 -12.37 8.58
N LEU A 76 -0.58 -12.07 7.78
CA LEU A 76 0.75 -12.67 7.89
C LEU A 76 1.48 -12.31 9.20
N LYS A 77 1.09 -11.19 9.84
CA LYS A 77 1.61 -10.76 11.13
C LYS A 77 0.72 -11.18 12.30
N ASN A 78 -0.17 -12.14 12.10
CA ASN A 78 -1.09 -12.68 13.11
C ASN A 78 -1.91 -11.60 13.84
N GLN A 79 -2.18 -10.46 13.16
CA GLN A 79 -3.07 -9.44 13.71
C GLN A 79 -4.53 -9.83 13.51
N ILE A 80 -4.83 -10.70 12.55
CA ILE A 80 -6.15 -11.28 12.32
C ILE A 80 -6.05 -12.78 12.03
N PRO A 81 -7.04 -13.59 12.44
CA PRO A 81 -6.98 -15.05 12.29
C PRO A 81 -7.24 -15.54 10.87
N PHE A 82 -7.90 -14.73 10.04
CA PHE A 82 -8.22 -15.06 8.64
C PHE A 82 -8.02 -13.82 7.77
N PRO A 83 -7.78 -13.99 6.45
CA PRO A 83 -7.80 -12.89 5.49
C PRO A 83 -9.08 -12.05 5.61
N VAL A 84 -8.97 -10.72 5.44
CA VAL A 84 -10.08 -9.76 5.63
C VAL A 84 -11.32 -10.15 4.81
N MET A 85 -11.13 -10.61 3.56
CA MET A 85 -12.24 -11.07 2.71
C MET A 85 -12.97 -12.32 3.25
N GLN A 86 -12.28 -13.18 4.00
CA GLN A 86 -12.90 -14.33 4.65
C GLN A 86 -13.59 -13.90 5.94
N LEU A 87 -13.00 -12.94 6.67
CA LEU A 87 -13.59 -12.38 7.88
C LEU A 87 -14.94 -11.72 7.65
N SER A 88 -15.32 -11.24 6.47
CA SER A 88 -16.68 -10.73 6.25
C SER A 88 -17.71 -11.84 6.07
N ARG A 89 -17.29 -13.05 5.66
CA ARG A 89 -18.18 -14.15 5.27
C ARG A 89 -18.46 -15.17 6.36
N ILE A 90 -17.63 -15.25 7.40
CA ILE A 90 -17.78 -16.29 8.41
C ILE A 90 -19.02 -15.99 9.28
N PRO A 91 -20.01 -16.90 9.38
CA PRO A 91 -21.18 -16.66 10.21
C PRO A 91 -20.79 -16.50 11.69
N SER A 92 -21.36 -15.51 12.35
CA SER A 92 -21.10 -15.14 13.75
C SER A 92 -21.79 -16.08 14.73
N GLY A 93 -21.54 -17.39 14.65
CA GLY A 93 -22.22 -18.44 15.43
C GLY A 93 -22.04 -18.31 16.95
N LYS A 94 -21.68 -19.38 17.65
CA LYS A 94 -21.42 -19.33 19.11
C LYS A 94 -20.11 -18.59 19.48
N SER A 95 -19.71 -17.59 18.71
CA SER A 95 -18.50 -16.79 18.93
C SER A 95 -18.65 -15.94 20.19
N ASN A 96 -17.52 -15.70 20.86
CA ASN A 96 -17.48 -14.81 22.02
C ASN A 96 -17.98 -13.41 21.62
N PRO A 97 -18.93 -12.78 22.36
CA PRO A 97 -19.45 -11.45 22.01
C PRO A 97 -18.36 -10.38 21.92
N ARG A 98 -17.27 -10.53 22.68
CA ARG A 98 -16.10 -9.65 22.60
C ARG A 98 -15.34 -9.81 21.28
N ALA A 99 -15.15 -11.04 20.82
CA ALA A 99 -14.48 -11.33 19.54
C ALA A 99 -15.31 -10.79 18.37
N LEU A 100 -16.63 -10.99 18.43
CA LEU A 100 -17.55 -10.42 17.44
C LEU A 100 -17.45 -8.89 17.37
N LYS A 101 -17.44 -8.21 18.52
CA LYS A 101 -17.28 -6.75 18.56
C LYS A 101 -15.96 -6.30 17.91
N LEU A 102 -14.84 -6.93 18.27
CA LEU A 102 -13.53 -6.59 17.71
C LEU A 102 -13.46 -6.84 16.19
N ARG A 103 -14.08 -7.93 15.73
CA ARG A 103 -14.21 -8.24 14.30
C ARG A 103 -15.01 -7.17 13.56
N THR A 104 -16.17 -6.76 14.09
CA THR A 104 -17.01 -5.72 13.47
C THR A 104 -16.28 -4.37 13.44
N GLU A 105 -15.61 -3.99 14.53
CA GLU A 105 -14.81 -2.77 14.60
C GLU A 105 -13.65 -2.79 13.59
N LEU A 106 -12.92 -3.90 13.49
CA LEU A 106 -11.84 -4.06 12.51
C LEU A 106 -12.36 -3.97 11.07
N LEU A 107 -13.47 -4.64 10.74
CA LEU A 107 -14.05 -4.60 9.39
C LEU A 107 -14.52 -3.19 9.03
N SER A 108 -15.17 -2.50 9.95
CA SER A 108 -15.60 -1.10 9.76
C SER A 108 -14.42 -0.14 9.58
N SER A 109 -13.39 -0.26 10.41
CA SER A 109 -12.16 0.54 10.26
C SER A 109 -11.42 0.23 8.96
N PHE A 110 -11.37 -1.04 8.55
CA PHE A 110 -10.72 -1.46 7.32
C PHE A 110 -11.46 -0.93 6.09
N ASP A 111 -12.79 -1.00 6.08
CA ASP A 111 -13.63 -0.44 5.01
C ASP A 111 -13.48 1.09 4.90
N THR A 112 -13.56 1.78 6.05
CA THR A 112 -13.33 3.23 6.15
C THR A 112 -11.96 3.62 5.59
N LEU A 113 -10.90 2.92 6.00
CA LEU A 113 -9.55 3.17 5.50
C LEU A 113 -9.44 2.87 4.00
N SER A 114 -10.08 1.81 3.49
CA SER A 114 -10.06 1.46 2.08
C SER A 114 -10.69 2.56 1.22
N SER A 115 -11.82 3.12 1.68
CA SER A 115 -12.44 4.30 1.07
C SER A 115 -11.50 5.51 1.09
N HIS A 116 -10.89 5.79 2.24
CA HIS A 116 -9.92 6.90 2.36
C HIS A 116 -8.69 6.70 1.48
N LEU A 117 -8.15 5.48 1.34
CA LEU A 117 -6.97 5.23 0.51
C LEU A 117 -7.25 5.58 -0.96
N ASN A 118 -8.47 5.35 -1.45
CA ASN A 118 -8.85 5.71 -2.81
C ASN A 118 -8.75 7.23 -3.05
N THR A 119 -9.37 8.03 -2.16
CA THR A 119 -9.29 9.49 -2.23
C THR A 119 -7.89 10.01 -1.88
N THR A 120 -7.10 9.27 -1.08
CA THR A 120 -5.72 9.62 -0.72
C THR A 120 -4.80 9.57 -1.93
N PHE A 121 -4.79 8.48 -2.70
CA PHE A 121 -3.92 8.38 -3.88
C PHE A 121 -4.30 9.39 -4.97
N THR A 122 -5.59 9.74 -5.04
CA THR A 122 -6.08 10.83 -5.87
C THR A 122 -5.53 12.18 -5.42
N ALA A 123 -5.64 12.51 -4.13
CA ALA A 123 -5.10 13.74 -3.56
C ALA A 123 -3.57 13.81 -3.66
N LEU A 124 -2.87 12.68 -3.50
CA LEU A 124 -1.42 12.58 -3.73
C LEU A 124 -1.05 12.87 -5.18
N SER A 125 -1.79 12.31 -6.14
CA SER A 125 -1.61 12.59 -7.57
C SER A 125 -1.71 14.08 -7.88
N THR A 126 -2.70 14.77 -7.29
CA THR A 126 -2.86 16.22 -7.42
C THR A 126 -1.73 16.98 -6.73
N ALA A 127 -1.38 16.64 -5.49
CA ALA A 127 -0.28 17.30 -4.78
C ALA A 127 1.05 17.17 -5.55
N PHE A 128 1.31 16.01 -6.15
CA PHE A 128 2.48 15.77 -6.99
C PHE A 128 2.48 16.57 -8.29
N ALA A 129 1.31 16.77 -8.90
CA ALA A 129 1.19 17.60 -10.09
C ALA A 129 1.44 19.08 -9.76
N LEU A 130 0.91 19.59 -8.65
CA LEU A 130 1.12 20.97 -8.21
C LEU A 130 2.60 21.27 -7.94
N VAL A 131 3.32 20.33 -7.32
CA VAL A 131 4.77 20.41 -7.13
C VAL A 131 5.52 20.40 -8.49
N ALA A 132 5.07 19.56 -9.43
CA ALA A 132 5.71 19.46 -10.74
C ALA A 132 5.56 20.73 -11.59
N SER A 133 4.44 21.45 -11.48
CA SER A 133 4.15 22.66 -12.26
C SER A 133 5.19 23.77 -12.07
N GLY A 134 5.91 23.80 -10.95
CA GLY A 134 7.01 24.75 -10.73
C GLY A 134 8.30 24.41 -11.52
N SER A 135 8.46 23.19 -12.00
CA SER A 135 9.73 22.65 -12.54
C SER A 135 9.90 22.73 -14.07
N GLY A 136 8.97 23.39 -14.76
CA GLY A 136 9.02 23.56 -16.23
C GLY A 136 8.43 22.39 -17.02
N PRO A 137 8.28 22.55 -18.35
CA PRO A 137 7.48 21.67 -19.22
C PRO A 137 8.08 20.28 -19.49
N ALA A 138 9.22 19.93 -18.88
CA ALA A 138 9.95 18.69 -19.14
C ALA A 138 9.88 17.67 -17.99
N SER A 139 9.10 17.93 -16.93
CA SER A 139 8.98 16.97 -15.83
C SER A 139 8.14 15.76 -16.25
N SER A 140 8.59 14.56 -15.87
CA SER A 140 7.86 13.34 -16.20
C SER A 140 6.53 13.27 -15.45
N PRO A 141 5.46 12.72 -16.06
CA PRO A 141 4.10 12.77 -15.51
C PRO A 141 3.88 11.77 -14.37
N THR A 142 4.91 11.06 -13.92
CA THR A 142 4.80 10.01 -12.91
C THR A 142 5.68 10.31 -11.71
N ARG A 143 5.15 10.15 -10.50
CA ARG A 143 5.90 10.26 -9.25
C ARG A 143 5.93 8.94 -8.50
N ARG A 144 6.70 8.93 -7.41
CA ARG A 144 6.75 7.79 -6.50
C ARG A 144 5.99 8.10 -5.22
N ALA A 145 5.11 7.19 -4.84
CA ALA A 145 4.37 7.27 -3.58
C ALA A 145 4.85 6.20 -2.61
N TYR A 146 4.82 6.55 -1.31
CA TYR A 146 5.19 5.64 -0.24
C TYR A 146 4.12 5.59 0.84
N LEU A 147 3.83 4.38 1.32
CA LEU A 147 2.95 4.12 2.45
C LEU A 147 3.68 3.18 3.43
N ALA A 148 3.49 3.43 4.72
CA ALA A 148 4.06 2.64 5.81
C ALA A 148 2.94 2.05 6.67
N ILE A 149 3.04 0.74 6.94
CA ILE A 149 2.18 -0.01 7.84
C ILE A 149 3.03 -0.41 9.05
N LEU A 150 2.77 0.21 10.19
CA LEU A 150 3.51 0.00 11.42
C LEU A 150 2.67 -0.79 12.41
N ILE A 151 3.15 -1.95 12.84
CA ILE A 151 2.42 -2.83 13.77
C ILE A 151 3.14 -2.80 15.12
N GLY A 152 2.45 -2.29 16.15
CA GLY A 152 2.98 -2.19 17.50
C GLY A 152 2.28 -1.17 18.40
N PRO A 153 2.83 -0.87 19.59
CA PRO A 153 2.19 0.01 20.55
C PRO A 153 2.15 1.50 20.14
N SER A 154 3.09 1.93 19.29
CA SER A 154 3.17 3.31 18.80
C SER A 154 3.98 3.37 17.50
N ILE A 155 3.92 4.50 16.79
CA ILE A 155 4.72 4.77 15.58
C ILE A 155 6.23 4.62 15.86
N GLY A 156 6.72 5.15 16.99
CA GLY A 156 8.15 5.12 17.34
C GLY A 156 8.65 3.77 17.87
N SER A 157 7.75 2.97 18.44
CA SER A 157 8.05 1.65 19.04
C SER A 157 7.43 0.48 18.27
N ALA A 158 7.10 0.68 17.00
CA ALA A 158 6.57 -0.35 16.13
C ALA A 158 7.51 -1.56 16.08
N LYS A 159 6.96 -2.75 16.30
CA LYS A 159 7.70 -4.02 16.27
C LYS A 159 7.98 -4.49 14.85
N THR A 160 7.09 -4.15 13.93
CA THR A 160 7.20 -4.47 12.52
C THR A 160 6.85 -3.26 11.69
N ARG A 161 7.58 -3.12 10.57
CA ARG A 161 7.46 -2.01 9.62
C ARG A 161 7.37 -2.61 8.23
N VAL A 162 6.20 -2.49 7.62
CA VAL A 162 5.96 -2.90 6.24
C VAL A 162 5.83 -1.65 5.39
N MET A 163 6.67 -1.54 4.36
CA MET A 163 6.70 -0.42 3.44
C MET A 163 6.03 -0.82 2.12
N PHE A 164 5.33 0.13 1.54
CA PHE A 164 4.74 0.04 0.22
C PHE A 164 5.28 1.16 -0.61
N ALA A 165 5.86 0.84 -1.76
CA ALA A 165 6.28 1.83 -2.75
C ALA A 165 5.55 1.59 -4.06
N VAL A 166 5.06 2.68 -4.64
CA VAL A 166 4.45 2.71 -5.98
C VAL A 166 5.31 3.62 -6.83
N ASP A 167 6.03 3.01 -7.76
CA ASP A 167 6.89 3.73 -8.71
C ASP A 167 6.18 3.82 -10.06
N GLY A 168 5.93 5.05 -10.50
CA GLY A 168 5.13 5.32 -11.70
C GLY A 168 3.71 5.83 -11.42
N LEU A 169 3.41 6.36 -10.23
CA LEU A 169 2.10 6.94 -9.92
C LEU A 169 1.86 8.17 -10.79
N VAL A 170 0.81 8.18 -11.61
CA VAL A 170 0.45 9.33 -12.44
C VAL A 170 0.19 10.55 -11.55
N ALA A 171 0.87 11.65 -11.81
CA ALA A 171 0.66 12.94 -11.18
C ALA A 171 -0.24 13.79 -12.07
N LYS A 172 -1.45 14.07 -11.60
CA LYS A 172 -2.46 14.81 -12.34
C LYS A 172 -3.30 15.68 -11.40
N VAL A 173 -3.58 16.92 -11.81
CA VAL A 173 -4.46 17.83 -11.06
C VAL A 173 -5.90 17.34 -11.21
N TRP A 174 -6.58 17.15 -10.09
CA TRP A 174 -8.00 16.82 -10.10
C TRP A 174 -8.80 17.93 -10.80
N GLY A 175 -9.67 17.56 -11.73
CA GLY A 175 -10.50 18.51 -12.49
C GLY A 175 -9.95 18.87 -13.87
N GLU A 176 -8.65 18.66 -14.14
CA GLU A 176 -8.14 18.65 -15.51
C GLU A 176 -8.58 17.34 -16.18
N ARG A 177 -9.85 17.22 -16.59
CA ARG A 177 -10.27 16.03 -17.33
C ARG A 177 -9.47 15.94 -18.62
N ASP A 178 -8.99 14.74 -18.97
CA ASP A 178 -8.36 14.46 -20.28
C ASP A 178 -9.39 14.55 -21.42
N ASP A 179 -10.62 15.00 -21.16
CA ASP A 179 -11.67 15.21 -22.17
C ASP A 179 -11.31 16.30 -23.20
N ALA A 180 -10.11 16.88 -23.13
CA ALA A 180 -9.55 17.77 -24.15
C ALA A 180 -8.96 17.01 -25.36
N VAL A 181 -8.99 15.67 -25.38
CA VAL A 181 -8.70 14.94 -26.62
C VAL A 181 -9.90 15.07 -27.57
N GLU A 182 -9.71 15.93 -28.58
CA GLU A 182 -10.46 15.97 -29.85
C GLU A 182 -11.90 16.51 -29.82
N ARG A 183 -12.13 17.66 -29.16
CA ARG A 183 -12.97 18.64 -29.86
C ARG A 183 -12.07 19.29 -30.91
N GLU A 184 -11.97 18.63 -32.06
CA GLU A 184 -11.61 19.32 -33.30
C GLU A 184 -12.46 20.58 -33.35
N SER A 185 -11.79 21.71 -33.50
CA SER A 185 -12.35 23.05 -33.54
C SER A 185 -13.28 23.18 -34.74
N ASP A 186 -14.51 22.68 -34.63
CA ASP A 186 -15.61 23.13 -35.49
C ASP A 186 -16.16 24.41 -34.86
N ASP A 187 -15.69 25.52 -35.42
CA ASP A 187 -16.26 26.85 -35.28
C ASP A 187 -17.78 26.80 -35.56
N GLU A 188 -18.61 26.83 -34.52
CA GLU A 188 -19.99 27.32 -34.65
C GLU A 188 -20.25 28.40 -33.62
N GLU A 189 -20.30 29.63 -34.14
CA GLU A 189 -20.78 30.85 -33.51
C GLU A 189 -22.19 30.67 -32.92
N GLY A 190 -22.42 31.34 -31.79
CA GLY A 190 -23.70 32.02 -31.57
C GLY A 190 -24.63 31.37 -30.55
N GLY A 191 -24.84 32.07 -29.44
CA GLY A 191 -25.91 31.76 -28.51
C GLY A 191 -25.78 32.50 -27.19
N GLU A 192 -25.92 33.83 -27.23
CA GLU A 192 -26.24 34.63 -26.05
C GLU A 192 -27.54 34.07 -25.45
N SER A 193 -27.52 33.58 -24.20
CA SER A 193 -28.75 33.27 -23.49
C SER A 193 -28.65 33.71 -22.04
N ASP A 194 -29.59 34.59 -21.73
CA ASP A 194 -29.79 35.33 -20.51
C ASP A 194 -29.95 34.47 -19.25
N GLU A 195 -29.48 35.10 -18.18
CA GLU A 195 -29.78 34.93 -16.75
C GLU A 195 -31.20 34.45 -16.45
N ASP A 196 -31.33 33.44 -15.59
CA ASP A 196 -32.54 33.26 -14.77
C ASP A 196 -32.15 32.76 -13.37
N GLU A 197 -32.40 33.62 -12.39
CA GLU A 197 -32.20 33.40 -10.95
C GLU A 197 -33.44 32.68 -10.39
N GLY A 198 -33.25 31.44 -9.92
CA GLY A 198 -34.30 30.67 -9.25
C GLY A 198 -33.81 30.12 -7.91
N GLU A 199 -34.00 30.90 -6.85
CA GLU A 199 -34.09 30.42 -5.47
C GLU A 199 -35.29 29.50 -5.33
N GLU A 200 -35.17 28.29 -4.75
CA GLU A 200 -36.22 27.69 -3.90
C GLU A 200 -35.61 26.72 -2.87
N ASP A 201 -35.96 26.97 -1.61
CA ASP A 201 -35.93 26.06 -0.46
C ASP A 201 -36.69 24.75 -0.77
N ASP A 202 -36.24 23.60 -0.26
CA ASP A 202 -37.21 22.65 0.29
C ASP A 202 -36.57 21.67 1.29
N ASP A 203 -37.08 21.77 2.52
CA ASP A 203 -36.96 20.80 3.60
C ASP A 203 -37.71 19.52 3.22
N ASN A 204 -37.08 18.34 3.34
CA ASN A 204 -37.88 17.14 3.56
C ASN A 204 -37.12 16.06 4.33
N GLU A 205 -37.44 15.99 5.62
CA GLU A 205 -37.33 14.80 6.44
C GLU A 205 -38.39 13.80 5.96
N GLU A 206 -38.03 12.55 5.61
CA GLU A 206 -38.96 11.45 5.87
C GLU A 206 -38.28 10.09 5.95
N ASP A 207 -38.59 9.47 7.08
CA ASP A 207 -38.31 8.14 7.57
C ASP A 207 -39.13 7.11 6.76
N SER A 208 -38.49 6.11 6.17
CA SER A 208 -39.22 5.05 5.45
C SER A 208 -38.56 3.69 5.62
N GLU A 209 -38.98 3.01 6.68
CA GLU A 209 -38.72 1.60 6.94
C GLU A 209 -39.68 0.76 6.10
N SER A 210 -39.15 0.01 5.13
CA SER A 210 -39.94 -0.94 4.33
C SER A 210 -39.27 -2.31 4.31
N ASP A 211 -39.78 -3.18 5.18
CA ASP A 211 -39.62 -4.63 5.11
C ASP A 211 -40.31 -5.18 3.87
N THR A 212 -39.56 -5.72 2.92
CA THR A 212 -40.14 -6.50 1.81
C THR A 212 -39.53 -7.90 1.76
N ASP A 213 -40.29 -8.83 2.34
CA ASP A 213 -40.13 -10.28 2.25
C ASP A 213 -40.83 -10.78 0.95
N SER A 214 -40.10 -11.45 0.06
CA SER A 214 -40.68 -12.10 -1.13
C SER A 214 -39.84 -13.26 -1.63
N SER A 215 -40.07 -14.40 -0.98
CA SER A 215 -40.46 -15.70 -1.54
C SER A 215 -40.26 -15.96 -3.05
N ALA A 216 -39.44 -17.00 -3.30
CA ALA A 216 -39.60 -18.16 -4.20
C ALA A 216 -40.45 -18.07 -5.47
N GLU A 217 -39.90 -18.59 -6.59
CA GLU A 217 -40.50 -19.45 -7.67
C GLU A 217 -39.35 -19.67 -8.69
N ASP A 218 -38.65 -20.80 -8.83
CA ASP A 218 -39.03 -22.09 -9.44
C ASP A 218 -39.68 -22.02 -10.83
N ILE A 219 -38.88 -22.03 -11.92
CA ILE A 219 -39.35 -22.46 -13.24
C ILE A 219 -38.24 -23.24 -13.98
N ALA A 220 -38.54 -24.52 -14.20
CA ALA A 220 -37.80 -25.49 -14.97
C ALA A 220 -38.14 -25.47 -16.48
N SER A 221 -37.33 -26.22 -17.26
CA SER A 221 -37.59 -26.76 -18.61
C SER A 221 -37.27 -25.81 -19.78
N SER A 222 -36.74 -26.15 -20.95
CA SER A 222 -36.08 -27.31 -21.61
C SER A 222 -36.01 -26.97 -23.14
N PRO A 223 -35.35 -27.76 -24.02
CA PRO A 223 -34.74 -27.34 -25.31
C PRO A 223 -35.59 -27.73 -26.57
N PRO A 224 -35.10 -27.99 -27.83
CA PRO A 224 -33.94 -27.59 -28.65
C PRO A 224 -34.37 -27.00 -30.06
N PRO A 225 -33.87 -27.45 -31.24
CA PRO A 225 -32.89 -26.79 -32.13
C PRO A 225 -33.48 -26.32 -33.48
N SER A 226 -32.71 -25.56 -34.30
CA SER A 226 -32.43 -25.88 -35.72
C SER A 226 -32.13 -24.67 -36.62
N ARG A 227 -31.26 -24.96 -37.61
CA ARG A 227 -31.20 -24.48 -39.01
C ARG A 227 -30.29 -23.28 -39.35
N SER A 228 -29.19 -23.68 -40.01
CA SER A 228 -28.26 -22.95 -40.86
C SER A 228 -28.91 -22.06 -41.93
N PRO A 229 -28.15 -21.07 -42.43
CA PRO A 229 -27.81 -21.09 -43.86
C PRO A 229 -26.30 -20.85 -44.13
N SER A 230 -25.90 -21.15 -45.38
CA SER A 230 -24.55 -21.22 -45.92
C SER A 230 -23.67 -19.97 -45.72
N PRO A 231 -22.34 -20.16 -45.63
CA PRO A 231 -21.36 -19.06 -45.58
C PRO A 231 -21.14 -18.49 -46.99
N SER A 232 -21.40 -17.19 -47.14
CA SER A 232 -20.82 -16.38 -48.22
C SER A 232 -19.30 -16.27 -47.99
N PRO A 233 -18.48 -16.16 -49.04
CA PRO A 233 -17.05 -15.86 -48.91
C PRO A 233 -16.88 -14.42 -48.40
N CYS A 234 -16.91 -14.26 -47.08
CA CYS A 234 -16.58 -13.01 -46.41
C CYS A 234 -15.11 -12.70 -46.68
N THR A 235 -14.90 -11.57 -47.34
CA THR A 235 -13.69 -10.75 -47.28
C THR A 235 -13.18 -10.78 -45.85
N SER A 236 -12.07 -11.47 -45.60
CA SER A 236 -11.49 -11.61 -44.27
C SER A 236 -11.23 -10.21 -43.72
N PRO A 237 -11.96 -9.76 -42.69
CA PRO A 237 -11.62 -8.51 -42.04
C PRO A 237 -10.24 -8.72 -41.44
N SER A 238 -9.31 -7.79 -41.72
CA SER A 238 -8.00 -7.77 -41.07
C SER A 238 -8.22 -7.95 -39.56
N PRO A 239 -7.53 -8.92 -38.93
CA PRO A 239 -7.77 -9.22 -37.52
C PRO A 239 -7.52 -7.93 -36.72
N MET A 240 -8.58 -7.40 -36.11
CA MET A 240 -8.43 -6.29 -35.16
C MET A 240 -7.43 -6.72 -34.10
N PRO A 241 -6.47 -5.86 -33.74
CA PRO A 241 -5.59 -6.15 -32.62
C PRO A 241 -6.45 -6.45 -31.38
N PRO A 242 -6.11 -7.49 -30.60
CA PRO A 242 -6.88 -7.82 -29.42
C PRO A 242 -6.92 -6.60 -28.48
N PRO A 243 -8.09 -6.28 -27.90
CA PRO A 243 -8.18 -5.19 -26.93
C PRO A 243 -7.17 -5.43 -25.81
N GLY A 244 -6.48 -4.37 -25.41
CA GLY A 244 -5.53 -4.44 -24.28
C GLY A 244 -6.20 -4.94 -23.00
N PRO A 245 -5.41 -5.41 -22.02
CA PRO A 245 -5.97 -5.89 -20.75
C PRO A 245 -6.75 -4.76 -20.07
N SER A 246 -7.93 -5.09 -19.54
CA SER A 246 -8.72 -4.09 -18.82
C SER A 246 -8.03 -3.70 -17.50
N PRO A 247 -8.21 -2.46 -17.00
CA PRO A 247 -7.62 -2.03 -15.72
C PRO A 247 -7.92 -2.99 -14.55
N GLN A 248 -9.13 -3.56 -14.52
CA GLN A 248 -9.51 -4.54 -13.49
C GLN A 248 -8.73 -5.86 -13.60
N GLN A 249 -8.39 -6.30 -14.82
CA GLN A 249 -7.56 -7.49 -15.01
C GLN A 249 -6.11 -7.25 -14.54
N ILE A 250 -5.59 -6.04 -14.77
CA ILE A 250 -4.29 -5.61 -14.28
C ILE A 250 -4.27 -5.64 -12.75
N VAL A 251 -5.23 -5.00 -12.08
CA VAL A 251 -5.34 -4.99 -10.61
C VAL A 251 -5.41 -6.41 -10.05
N ARG A 252 -6.29 -7.27 -10.60
CA ARG A 252 -6.42 -8.66 -10.13
C ARG A 252 -5.14 -9.48 -10.30
N THR A 253 -4.41 -9.24 -11.40
CA THR A 253 -3.14 -9.94 -11.66
C THR A 253 -2.04 -9.44 -10.74
N ALA A 254 -1.95 -8.12 -10.55
CA ALA A 254 -1.02 -7.47 -9.64
C ALA A 254 -1.27 -7.90 -8.19
N ALA A 255 -2.52 -7.90 -7.72
CA ALA A 255 -2.90 -8.36 -6.39
C ALA A 255 -2.57 -9.85 -6.17
N ARG A 256 -2.81 -10.71 -7.17
CA ARG A 256 -2.42 -12.12 -7.10
C ARG A 256 -0.91 -12.30 -7.00
N LEU A 257 -0.14 -11.53 -7.79
CA LEU A 257 1.31 -11.55 -7.77
C LEU A 257 1.82 -11.06 -6.41
N LEU A 258 1.28 -9.96 -5.89
CA LEU A 258 1.57 -9.44 -4.55
C LEU A 258 1.32 -10.49 -3.46
N GLY A 259 0.12 -11.06 -3.41
CA GLY A 259 -0.25 -12.08 -2.43
C GLY A 259 0.63 -13.33 -2.53
N HIS A 260 0.93 -13.79 -3.75
CA HIS A 260 1.84 -14.92 -3.98
C HIS A 260 3.25 -14.61 -3.49
N THR A 261 3.81 -13.46 -3.85
CA THR A 261 5.18 -13.08 -3.46
C THR A 261 5.30 -12.94 -1.94
N LEU A 262 4.32 -12.31 -1.29
CA LEU A 262 4.28 -12.19 0.17
C LEU A 262 4.17 -13.57 0.86
N ALA A 263 3.36 -14.48 0.31
CA ALA A 263 3.26 -15.86 0.83
C ALA A 263 4.58 -16.64 0.63
N THR A 264 5.28 -16.47 -0.48
CA THR A 264 6.59 -17.11 -0.67
C THR A 264 7.69 -16.49 0.20
N ALA A 265 7.53 -15.22 0.60
CA ALA A 265 8.42 -14.52 1.52
C ALA A 265 8.17 -14.88 3.00
N GLU A 266 7.40 -15.93 3.28
CA GLU A 266 6.90 -16.35 4.60
C GLU A 266 7.94 -16.33 5.73
N HIS A 267 9.20 -16.60 5.41
CA HIS A 267 10.28 -16.62 6.39
C HIS A 267 10.60 -15.24 6.97
N SER A 268 10.27 -14.15 6.27
CA SER A 268 10.41 -12.79 6.80
C SER A 268 9.15 -12.36 7.55
N LEU A 269 7.98 -12.56 6.93
CA LEU A 269 6.75 -11.96 7.43
C LEU A 269 6.15 -12.69 8.65
N SER A 270 6.43 -13.98 8.85
CA SER A 270 5.76 -14.82 9.86
C SER A 270 6.21 -14.62 11.31
N ALA A 271 6.74 -13.44 11.68
CA ALA A 271 7.03 -13.13 13.08
C ALA A 271 5.72 -13.10 13.88
N GLU A 272 5.56 -14.06 14.81
CA GLU A 272 4.37 -14.16 15.66
C GLU A 272 4.30 -12.94 16.58
N LEU A 273 3.39 -12.01 16.25
CA LEU A 273 3.12 -10.84 17.06
C LEU A 273 1.78 -11.04 17.76
N ALA A 274 1.76 -10.71 19.06
CA ALA A 274 0.49 -10.52 19.75
C ALA A 274 -0.32 -9.42 19.02
N PRO A 275 -1.66 -9.55 18.98
CA PRO A 275 -2.51 -8.52 18.41
C PRO A 275 -2.22 -7.15 19.01
N SER A 276 -2.03 -6.16 18.15
CA SER A 276 -1.58 -4.83 18.52
C SER A 276 -2.22 -3.77 17.63
N GLN A 277 -1.92 -2.49 17.91
CA GLN A 277 -2.37 -1.40 17.08
C GLN A 277 -1.57 -1.38 15.77
N THR A 278 -2.27 -1.11 14.67
CA THR A 278 -1.69 -0.87 13.35
C THR A 278 -1.83 0.61 13.03
N HIS A 279 -0.71 1.26 12.72
CA HIS A 279 -0.65 2.65 12.29
C HIS A 279 -0.35 2.70 10.79
N ILE A 280 -1.12 3.51 10.06
CA ILE A 280 -0.97 3.71 8.62
C ILE A 280 -0.46 5.11 8.40
N LEU A 281 0.62 5.24 7.64
CA LEU A 281 1.19 6.52 7.28
C LEU A 281 1.46 6.60 5.78
N VAL A 282 1.29 7.78 5.20
CA VAL A 282 1.71 8.09 3.82
C VAL A 282 2.79 9.14 3.84
N ARG A 283 3.73 9.06 2.90
CA ARG A 283 4.72 10.12 2.68
C ARG A 283 4.21 11.02 1.57
N ALA A 284 4.03 12.30 1.87
CA ALA A 284 3.42 13.26 0.96
C ALA A 284 4.06 14.65 1.11
N PRO A 285 3.95 15.52 0.09
CA PRO A 285 4.36 16.92 0.20
C PRO A 285 3.61 17.63 1.35
N ARG A 286 4.17 18.72 1.88
CA ARG A 286 3.51 19.56 2.90
C ARG A 286 2.15 20.11 2.45
N GLN A 287 1.99 20.34 1.16
CA GLN A 287 0.75 20.85 0.55
C GLN A 287 -0.34 19.77 0.39
N PHE A 288 -0.03 18.51 0.66
CA PHE A 288 -1.03 17.44 0.68
C PHE A 288 -2.12 17.78 1.71
N THR A 289 -3.37 17.70 1.30
CA THR A 289 -4.51 17.99 2.17
C THR A 289 -5.56 16.90 1.99
N HIS A 290 -5.95 16.26 3.09
CA HIS A 290 -6.98 15.24 3.08
C HIS A 290 -7.58 15.12 4.50
N PRO A 291 -8.92 15.09 4.66
CA PRO A 291 -9.58 15.17 5.97
C PRO A 291 -9.19 14.03 6.93
N ALA A 292 -8.98 12.82 6.41
CA ALA A 292 -8.61 11.64 7.20
C ALA A 292 -7.12 11.56 7.62
N TRP A 293 -6.27 12.52 7.22
CA TRP A 293 -4.83 12.43 7.46
C TRP A 293 -4.31 13.59 8.29
N ILE A 294 -3.48 13.26 9.28
CA ILE A 294 -2.89 14.21 10.22
C ILE A 294 -1.40 14.31 9.95
N PRO A 295 -0.82 15.51 9.75
CA PRO A 295 0.61 15.67 9.51
C PRO A 295 1.42 15.30 10.76
N ARG A 296 2.51 14.55 10.56
CA ARG A 296 3.41 14.01 11.61
C ARG A 296 4.87 14.35 11.33
N GLN A 297 5.19 15.65 11.34
CA GLN A 297 6.56 16.13 11.12
C GLN A 297 7.58 15.52 12.10
N THR A 298 7.17 15.22 13.34
CA THR A 298 8.05 14.58 14.34
C THR A 298 8.41 13.13 14.00
N ALA A 299 7.66 12.46 13.13
CA ALA A 299 7.93 11.09 12.70
C ALA A 299 8.94 11.01 11.53
N SER A 300 9.17 12.12 10.81
CA SER A 300 9.99 12.12 9.59
C SER A 300 11.40 11.59 9.80
N ALA A 301 12.13 12.09 10.79
CA ALA A 301 13.50 11.64 11.05
C ALA A 301 13.61 10.13 11.29
N ALA A 302 12.62 9.52 11.97
CA ALA A 302 12.62 8.09 12.26
C ALA A 302 12.23 7.25 11.04
N LEU A 303 11.20 7.66 10.30
CA LEU A 303 10.66 6.91 9.17
C LEU A 303 11.45 7.11 7.87
N ASP A 304 12.12 8.26 7.68
CA ASP A 304 13.01 8.46 6.53
C ASP A 304 14.24 7.54 6.61
N GLY A 305 14.69 7.21 7.82
CA GLY A 305 15.70 6.17 8.03
C GLY A 305 15.24 4.78 7.58
N VAL A 306 13.98 4.43 7.88
CA VAL A 306 13.33 3.18 7.48
C VAL A 306 13.13 3.14 5.96
N LEU A 307 12.68 4.25 5.38
CA LEU A 307 12.49 4.38 3.95
C LEU A 307 13.82 4.26 3.19
N ARG A 308 14.91 4.83 3.71
CA ARG A 308 16.24 4.68 3.11
C ARG A 308 16.70 3.22 3.12
N GLU A 309 16.54 2.52 4.26
CA GLU A 309 16.85 1.09 4.37
C GLU A 309 16.01 0.25 3.39
N PHE A 310 14.73 0.57 3.25
CA PHE A 310 13.85 -0.05 2.27
C PHE A 310 14.33 0.17 0.81
N ARG A 311 14.73 1.41 0.46
CA ARG A 311 15.23 1.74 -0.89
C ARG A 311 16.53 1.00 -1.21
N GLU A 312 17.44 0.92 -0.23
CA GLU A 312 18.69 0.17 -0.31
C GLU A 312 18.43 -1.33 -0.50
N GLU A 313 17.55 -1.93 0.29
CA GLU A 313 17.22 -3.37 0.25
C GLU A 313 16.47 -3.76 -1.03
N ALA A 314 15.68 -2.85 -1.60
CA ALA A 314 15.07 -3.05 -2.89
C ALA A 314 16.09 -3.00 -4.04
N GLY A 315 17.29 -2.46 -3.83
CA GLY A 315 18.32 -2.33 -4.86
C GLY A 315 18.17 -1.09 -5.75
N GLU A 316 17.68 0.03 -5.21
CA GLU A 316 17.68 1.32 -5.91
C GLU A 316 19.07 1.99 -5.93
N GLY A 317 20.00 1.59 -5.06
CA GLY A 317 21.32 2.22 -4.96
C GLY A 317 22.26 2.03 -6.16
N GLY A 318 21.80 1.37 -7.23
CA GLY A 318 22.57 1.14 -8.45
C GLY A 318 23.86 0.31 -8.26
N VAL A 319 24.34 -0.28 -9.35
CA VAL A 319 25.65 -0.96 -9.37
C VAL A 319 26.80 0.05 -9.22
N ALA A 320 26.54 1.35 -9.45
CA ALA A 320 27.52 2.43 -9.37
C ALA A 320 27.96 2.74 -7.93
N ALA A 321 27.10 2.59 -6.92
CA ALA A 321 27.47 2.81 -5.52
C ALA A 321 28.36 1.68 -4.96
N ALA A 322 28.34 0.49 -5.57
CA ALA A 322 29.17 -0.64 -5.15
C ALA A 322 30.68 -0.37 -5.33
N ALA A 323 31.07 0.62 -6.14
CA ALA A 323 32.46 0.96 -6.37
C ALA A 323 33.07 1.92 -5.33
N SER A 324 32.27 2.67 -4.54
CA SER A 324 32.79 3.84 -3.82
C SER A 324 32.96 3.69 -2.30
N THR A 325 32.51 2.61 -1.65
CA THR A 325 32.58 2.53 -0.18
C THR A 325 32.97 1.16 0.35
N THR A 326 34.27 0.96 0.58
CA THR A 326 34.84 -0.17 1.35
C THR A 326 34.63 -0.04 2.87
N THR A 327 33.62 0.69 3.32
CA THR A 327 33.34 0.86 4.76
C THR A 327 32.58 -0.37 5.26
N LYS A 328 33.23 -1.12 6.15
CA LYS A 328 32.69 -2.37 6.72
C LYS A 328 31.25 -2.18 7.20
N PRO A 329 30.31 -3.08 6.85
CA PRO A 329 28.92 -2.99 7.29
C PRO A 329 28.89 -3.04 8.82
N ARG A 330 28.52 -1.94 9.47
CA ARG A 330 28.21 -1.95 10.90
C ARG A 330 26.97 -2.83 11.06
N LYS A 331 27.07 -3.88 11.89
CA LYS A 331 25.92 -4.69 12.31
C LYS A 331 24.87 -3.75 12.94
N LYS A 332 23.90 -3.30 12.15
CA LYS A 332 22.74 -2.57 12.66
C LYS A 332 21.80 -3.62 13.26
N THR A 333 21.70 -3.63 14.59
CA THR A 333 20.70 -4.39 15.35
C THR A 333 19.35 -3.67 15.27
N GLY A 334 18.84 -3.44 14.05
CA GLY A 334 17.57 -2.78 13.78
C GLY A 334 16.46 -3.78 13.48
N SER A 335 15.21 -3.37 13.69
CA SER A 335 14.03 -4.08 13.17
C SER A 335 14.12 -4.12 11.65
N LYS A 336 14.14 -5.33 11.08
CA LYS A 336 14.17 -5.55 9.63
C LYS A 336 13.00 -4.83 8.97
N VAL A 337 13.28 -4.05 7.94
CA VAL A 337 12.24 -3.43 7.11
C VAL A 337 11.77 -4.46 6.11
N GLU A 338 10.47 -4.52 5.88
CA GLU A 338 9.84 -5.45 4.94
C GLU A 338 8.94 -4.65 4.02
N GLY A 339 8.57 -5.20 2.86
CA GLY A 339 7.63 -4.48 2.03
C GLY A 339 7.48 -4.98 0.61
N ALA A 340 6.65 -4.25 -0.12
CA ALA A 340 6.43 -4.46 -1.54
C ALA A 340 6.75 -3.17 -2.29
N TRP A 341 7.49 -3.32 -3.39
CA TRP A 341 7.77 -2.25 -4.32
C TRP A 341 7.16 -2.60 -5.66
N VAL A 342 6.13 -1.86 -6.05
CA VAL A 342 5.43 -1.99 -7.32
C VAL A 342 6.05 -1.02 -8.33
N THR A 343 6.46 -1.53 -9.49
CA THR A 343 7.08 -0.74 -10.57
C THR A 343 6.30 -0.90 -11.86
N CYS A 344 6.14 0.16 -12.66
CA CYS A 344 5.64 0.06 -14.03
C CYS A 344 6.76 -0.23 -15.05
N ARG A 345 6.42 -0.44 -16.32
CA ARG A 345 7.34 -0.76 -17.43
C ARG A 345 8.34 0.37 -17.70
N SER A 346 7.92 1.61 -17.47
CA SER A 346 8.77 2.79 -17.61
C SER A 346 9.33 3.12 -16.23
N PRO A 347 10.50 2.58 -15.83
CA PRO A 347 11.13 3.04 -14.60
C PRO A 347 11.27 4.55 -14.73
N GLY A 348 10.70 5.28 -13.77
CA GLY A 348 10.83 6.73 -13.75
C GLY A 348 12.30 7.07 -13.92
N ILE A 349 12.61 7.99 -14.84
CA ILE A 349 13.95 8.59 -14.95
C ILE A 349 14.36 8.91 -13.53
N GLU A 350 15.55 8.46 -13.11
CA GLU A 350 16.05 8.67 -11.75
C GLU A 350 15.82 10.14 -11.40
N PHE A 351 14.83 10.38 -10.54
CA PHE A 351 14.52 11.73 -10.10
C PHE A 351 15.71 12.13 -9.26
N ASP A 352 16.54 12.98 -9.84
CA ASP A 352 17.67 13.55 -9.14
C ASP A 352 17.08 14.33 -7.95
N ASP A 353 17.20 13.79 -6.74
CA ASP A 353 16.75 14.36 -5.44
C ASP A 353 17.44 15.74 -5.17
N ALA A 354 18.10 16.35 -6.16
CA ALA A 354 19.15 17.34 -6.00
C ALA A 354 18.67 18.79 -5.88
N VAL A 355 17.40 19.13 -6.19
CA VAL A 355 16.89 20.51 -6.01
C VAL A 355 15.38 20.54 -5.71
N GLU A 356 14.93 19.80 -4.70
CA GLU A 356 13.56 19.99 -4.19
C GLU A 356 13.45 21.37 -3.51
N ALA A 357 12.46 22.18 -3.90
CA ALA A 357 12.18 23.45 -3.23
C ALA A 357 11.79 23.17 -1.77
N GLU A 358 11.98 24.14 -0.85
CA GLU A 358 11.55 23.97 0.55
C GLU A 358 10.06 23.63 0.68
N GLU A 359 9.25 24.03 -0.31
CA GLU A 359 7.82 23.75 -0.41
C GLU A 359 7.50 22.29 -0.78
N ASP A 360 8.47 21.58 -1.37
CA ASP A 360 8.37 20.18 -1.78
C ASP A 360 8.80 19.23 -0.67
N GLU A 361 9.18 19.76 0.51
CA GLU A 361 9.59 18.93 1.63
C GLU A 361 8.48 17.92 1.97
N MET A 362 8.82 16.66 1.76
CA MET A 362 7.92 15.55 1.99
C MET A 362 7.93 15.16 3.47
N ILE A 363 6.74 15.07 4.05
CA ILE A 363 6.52 14.70 5.44
C ILE A 363 5.65 13.45 5.53
N TRP A 364 5.61 12.84 6.72
CA TRP A 364 4.71 11.73 6.99
C TRP A 364 3.36 12.23 7.50
N TRP A 365 2.30 11.63 6.98
CA TRP A 365 0.92 11.87 7.39
C TRP A 365 0.38 10.58 7.97
N SER A 366 -0.24 10.61 9.15
CA SER A 366 -0.87 9.44 9.78
C SER A 366 -2.37 9.44 9.56
N TRP A 367 -2.94 8.29 9.25
CA TRP A 367 -4.38 8.10 9.27
C TRP A 367 -4.91 8.26 10.71
N ASP A 368 -6.03 8.96 10.86
CA ASP A 368 -6.65 9.30 12.15
C ASP A 368 -7.43 8.14 12.80
N GLY A 369 -7.78 7.13 11.99
CA GLY A 369 -8.51 5.95 12.44
C GLY A 369 -7.67 4.96 13.24
N LYS A 370 -8.32 3.85 13.62
CA LYS A 370 -7.71 2.79 14.44
C LYS A 370 -7.96 1.43 13.81
N LEU A 371 -6.87 0.69 13.62
CA LEU A 371 -6.90 -0.74 13.32
C LEU A 371 -6.23 -1.47 14.47
N VAL A 372 -6.99 -2.34 15.14
CA VAL A 372 -6.49 -3.14 16.25
C VAL A 372 -6.70 -4.60 15.91
N GLY A 373 -5.61 -5.36 15.90
CA GLY A 373 -5.70 -6.79 15.67
C GLY A 373 -6.46 -7.51 16.78
N PHE A 374 -6.90 -8.73 16.50
CA PHE A 374 -7.47 -9.65 17.49
C PHE A 374 -7.08 -11.09 17.18
N ALA A 375 -6.89 -11.91 18.22
CA ALA A 375 -6.58 -13.34 18.10
C ALA A 375 -7.67 -14.25 18.68
N ALA A 376 -8.62 -13.70 19.44
CA ALA A 376 -9.73 -14.48 20.00
C ALA A 376 -10.79 -14.70 18.92
N TRP A 377 -11.16 -15.96 18.68
CA TRP A 377 -12.22 -16.37 17.76
C TRP A 377 -13.30 -17.16 18.49
#